data_AF-A0A839H9T6-F1
#
_entry.id   AF-A0A839H9T6-F1
#
_cell.length_a   1.000
_cell.length_b   1.000
_cell.length_c   1.000
_cell.angle_alpha   90.00
_cell.angle_beta   90.00
_cell.angle_gamma   90.00
#
_symmetry.space_group_name_H-M   'P 1'
#
loop_
_entity.id
_entity.type
_entity.pdbx_description
1 polymer ?
#
loop_
_entity_poly.entity_id
_entity_poly.type
_entity_poly.pdbx_seq_one_letter_code
_entity_poly.pdbx_strand_id
1 'polypeptide(L)'
;MTKQNAVDLVLNQFPQFSAVYTAYQEITAALHERDSQRLTTILSQYQNTRTEMDTAIATLNKNQSYVINSTQFEFSNGPLEGINRRIKT
;
A
#
# COMPACT_ATOMS: atom_id res chain seq x y z
N MET A 1 11.90 -6.07 -25.31
CA MET A 1 10.78 -6.13 -24.35
C MET A 1 11.01 -5.04 -23.32
N THR A 2 10.06 -4.13 -23.11
CA THR A 2 10.17 -3.11 -22.06
C THR A 2 9.83 -3.72 -20.70
N LYS A 3 10.23 -3.08 -19.60
CA LYS A 3 9.85 -3.53 -18.25
C LYS A 3 8.33 -3.56 -18.07
N GLN A 4 7.62 -2.60 -18.66
CA GLN A 4 6.15 -2.56 -18.62
C GLN A 4 5.53 -3.77 -19.32
N ASN A 5 5.99 -4.11 -20.52
CA ASN A 5 5.45 -5.27 -21.26
C ASN A 5 5.63 -6.59 -20.49
N ALA A 6 6.70 -6.72 -19.71
CA ALA A 6 6.91 -7.91 -18.87
C ALA A 6 5.94 -7.97 -17.69
N VAL A 7 5.68 -6.83 -17.04
CA VAL A 7 4.67 -6.72 -15.98
C VAL A 7 3.29 -7.03 -16.55
N ASP A 8 2.91 -6.40 -17.66
CA ASP A 8 1.61 -6.61 -18.30
C ASP A 8 1.37 -8.07 -18.66
N LEU A 9 2.40 -8.77 -19.15
CA LEU A 9 2.31 -10.20 -19.49
C LEU A 9 1.98 -11.06 -18.26
N VAL A 10 2.59 -10.78 -17.11
CA VAL A 10 2.31 -11.50 -15.85
C VAL A 10 0.93 -11.14 -15.30
N LEU A 11 0.56 -9.85 -15.31
CA LEU A 11 -0.74 -9.40 -14.81
C LEU A 11 -1.90 -9.97 -15.65
N ASN A 12 -1.72 -10.08 -16.96
CA ASN A 12 -2.71 -10.71 -17.85
C ASN A 12 -2.84 -12.22 -17.63
N GLN A 13 -1.75 -12.89 -17.27
CA GLN A 13 -1.74 -14.33 -17.05
C GLN A 13 -2.32 -14.74 -15.69
N PHE A 14 -2.22 -13.89 -14.67
CA PHE A 14 -2.59 -14.22 -13.29
C PHE A 14 -3.56 -13.18 -12.70
N PRO A 15 -4.88 -13.32 -12.93
CA PRO A 15 -5.87 -12.32 -12.52
C PRO A 15 -5.90 -12.04 -11.02
N GLN A 16 -5.73 -13.06 -10.18
CA GLN A 16 -5.68 -12.88 -8.72
C GLN A 16 -4.46 -12.06 -8.29
N PHE A 17 -3.29 -12.34 -8.87
CA PHE A 17 -2.09 -11.55 -8.64
C PHE A 17 -2.26 -10.12 -9.15
N SER A 18 -2.93 -9.95 -10.30
CA SER A 18 -3.22 -8.63 -10.87
C SER A 18 -4.05 -7.75 -9.93
N ALA A 19 -5.09 -8.31 -9.30
CA ALA A 19 -5.90 -7.59 -8.33
C ALA A 19 -5.07 -7.14 -7.11
N VAL A 20 -4.23 -8.03 -6.56
CA VAL A 20 -3.35 -7.73 -5.42
C VAL A 20 -2.30 -6.68 -5.79
N TYR A 21 -1.66 -6.83 -6.95
CA TYR A 21 -0.66 -5.90 -7.44
C TYR A 21 -1.25 -4.50 -7.66
N THR A 22 -2.43 -4.43 -8.27
CA THR A 22 -3.12 -3.15 -8.52
C THR A 22 -3.46 -2.45 -7.21
N ALA A 23 -4.05 -3.16 -6.24
CA ALA A 23 -4.34 -2.59 -4.93
C ALA A 23 -3.08 -2.05 -4.23
N TYR A 24 -1.97 -2.79 -4.30
CA TYR A 24 -0.68 -2.33 -3.75
C TYR A 24 -0.18 -1.05 -4.44
N GLN A 25 -0.24 -0.98 -5.77
CA GLN A 25 0.21 0.19 -6.53
C GLN A 25 -0.66 1.41 -6.23
N GLU A 26 -1.98 1.26 -6.18
CA GLU A 26 -2.90 2.36 -5.91
C GLU A 26 -2.72 2.94 -4.50
N ILE A 27 -2.56 2.07 -3.48
CA ILE A 27 -2.29 2.50 -2.10
C ILE A 27 -0.95 3.25 -2.03
N THR A 28 0.10 2.69 -2.65
CA THR A 28 1.44 3.30 -2.64
C THR A 28 1.45 4.64 -3.36
N ALA A 29 0.76 4.74 -4.49
CA ALA A 29 0.61 5.99 -5.24
C ALA A 29 -0.13 7.04 -4.41
N ALA A 30 -1.27 6.69 -3.79
CA ALA A 30 -2.03 7.63 -2.98
C ALA A 30 -1.24 8.12 -1.76
N LEU A 31 -0.44 7.26 -1.12
CA LEU A 31 0.47 7.65 -0.04
C LEU A 31 1.57 8.60 -0.52
N HIS A 32 2.20 8.30 -1.67
CA HIS A 32 3.27 9.12 -2.25
C HIS A 32 2.76 10.49 -2.69
N GLU A 33 1.57 10.54 -3.30
CA GLU A 33 0.89 11.76 -3.74
C GLU A 33 0.24 12.53 -2.59
N ARG A 34 0.25 11.98 -1.36
CA ARG A 34 -0.41 12.54 -0.17
C ARG A 34 -1.91 12.77 -0.37
N ASP A 35 -2.56 11.94 -1.17
CA ASP A 35 -4.00 12.03 -1.46
C ASP A 35 -4.81 11.18 -0.46
N SER A 36 -5.22 11.83 0.63
CA SER A 36 -6.04 11.20 1.67
C SER A 36 -7.39 10.71 1.17
N GLN A 37 -7.99 11.42 0.20
CA GLN A 37 -9.32 11.09 -0.30
C GLN A 37 -9.23 9.83 -1.17
N ARG A 38 -8.28 9.81 -2.11
CA ARG A 38 -8.00 8.64 -2.95
C ARG A 38 -7.66 7.41 -2.10
N LEU A 39 -6.82 7.56 -1.08
CA LEU A 39 -6.47 6.46 -0.17
C LEU A 39 -7.71 5.91 0.57
N THR A 40 -8.58 6.79 1.07
CA THR A 40 -9.84 6.39 1.72
C THR A 40 -10.75 5.62 0.76
N THR A 41 -10.88 6.09 -0.48
CA THR A 41 -11.69 5.44 -1.50
C THR A 41 -11.16 4.05 -1.83
N ILE A 42 -9.85 3.90 -2.07
CA ILE A 42 -9.23 2.60 -2.39
C ILE A 42 -9.48 1.59 -1.25
N LEU A 43 -9.21 1.99 0.00
CA LEU A 43 -9.35 1.10 1.16
C LEU A 43 -10.80 0.68 1.46
N SER A 44 -11.77 1.53 1.15
CA SER A 44 -13.20 1.25 1.36
C SER A 44 -13.85 0.45 0.23
N GLN A 45 -13.34 0.58 -0.99
CA GLN A 45 -13.87 -0.11 -2.17
C GLN A 45 -13.18 -1.44 -2.48
N TYR A 46 -12.06 -1.73 -1.80
CA TYR A 46 -11.31 -2.97 -1.97
C TYR A 46 -12.22 -4.20 -1.84
N GLN A 47 -12.12 -5.11 -2.81
CA GLN A 47 -12.84 -6.37 -2.84
C GLN A 47 -11.95 -7.50 -2.34
N ASN A 48 -12.53 -8.39 -1.53
CA ASN A 48 -11.80 -9.53 -0.98
C ASN A 48 -11.24 -10.42 -2.11
N THR A 49 -9.93 -10.68 -2.08
CA THR A 49 -9.23 -11.48 -3.10
C THR A 49 -8.88 -12.89 -2.62
N ARG A 50 -9.21 -13.25 -1.37
CA ARG A 50 -8.78 -14.46 -0.67
C ARG A 50 -7.26 -14.60 -0.65
N THR A 51 -6.59 -13.49 -0.38
CA THR A 51 -5.12 -13.42 -0.28
C THR A 51 -4.72 -12.67 0.97
N GLU A 52 -3.42 -12.69 1.28
CA GLU A 52 -2.85 -11.92 2.40
C GLU A 52 -3.09 -10.40 2.29
N MET A 53 -3.41 -9.89 1.09
CA MET A 53 -3.82 -8.49 0.93
C MET A 53 -5.08 -8.16 1.73
N ASP A 54 -5.99 -9.11 1.91
CA ASP A 54 -7.21 -8.90 2.71
C ASP A 54 -6.86 -8.55 4.16
N THR A 55 -5.86 -9.23 4.73
CA THR A 55 -5.33 -8.96 6.08
C THR A 55 -4.67 -7.57 6.14
N ALA A 56 -3.92 -7.20 5.10
CA ALA A 56 -3.29 -5.88 5.02
C ALA A 56 -4.35 -4.77 4.97
N ILE A 57 -5.35 -4.89 4.10
CA ILE A 57 -6.45 -3.92 3.97
C ILE A 57 -7.26 -3.83 5.26
N ALA A 58 -7.59 -4.97 5.89
CA ALA A 58 -8.28 -4.98 7.18
C ALA A 58 -7.48 -4.25 8.26
N THR A 59 -6.16 -4.43 8.29
CA THR A 59 -5.27 -3.75 9.23
C THR A 59 -5.20 -2.25 8.97
N LEU A 60 -5.13 -1.84 7.70
CA LEU A 60 -5.14 -0.42 7.32
C LEU A 60 -6.47 0.24 7.68
N ASN A 61 -7.60 -0.41 7.39
CA ASN A 61 -8.93 0.08 7.76
C ASN A 61 -9.12 0.16 9.28
N LYS A 62 -8.62 -0.82 10.04
CA LYS A 62 -8.66 -0.77 11.51
C LYS A 62 -7.91 0.44 12.07
N ASN A 63 -6.83 0.87 11.41
CA ASN A 63 -5.99 1.99 11.84
C ASN A 63 -6.16 3.23 10.93
N GLN A 64 -7.32 3.39 10.31
CA GLN A 64 -7.53 4.34 9.21
C GLN A 64 -7.17 5.79 9.58
N SER A 65 -7.46 6.24 10.80
CA SER A 65 -7.08 7.59 11.25
C SER A 65 -5.57 7.84 11.15
N TYR A 66 -4.75 6.89 11.60
CA TYR A 66 -3.29 6.98 11.50
C TYR A 66 -2.80 6.89 10.06
N VAL A 67 -3.42 6.03 9.26
CA VAL A 67 -3.09 5.86 7.84
C VAL A 67 -3.40 7.16 7.06
N ILE A 68 -4.55 7.79 7.29
CA ILE A 68 -4.89 9.07 6.69
C ILE A 68 -3.96 10.18 7.17
N ASN A 69 -3.64 10.23 8.46
CA ASN A 69 -2.68 11.20 8.98
C ASN A 69 -1.30 11.09 8.31
N SER A 70 -0.87 9.89 7.89
CA SER A 70 0.40 9.72 7.16
C SER A 70 0.46 10.47 5.82
N THR A 71 -0.69 10.71 5.20
CA THR A 71 -0.77 11.54 3.98
C THR A 71 -0.72 13.04 4.31
N GLN A 72 -1.23 13.43 5.47
CA GLN A 72 -1.41 14.85 5.84
C GLN A 72 -0.17 15.47 6.50
N PHE A 73 0.65 14.67 7.18
CA PHE A 73 1.79 15.17 7.94
C PHE A 73 3.13 14.67 7.38
N GLU A 74 4.20 15.43 7.62
CA GLU A 74 5.56 15.10 7.16
C GLU A 74 6.35 14.27 8.18
N PHE A 75 5.69 13.72 9.21
CA PHE A 75 6.35 12.91 10.22
C PHE A 75 6.94 11.65 9.61
N SER A 76 8.21 11.38 9.95
CA SER A 76 8.94 10.20 9.51
C SER A 76 9.35 9.36 10.71
N ASN A 77 9.29 8.03 10.55
CA ASN A 77 9.83 7.09 11.52
C ASN A 77 11.36 7.02 11.49
N GLY A 78 12.04 7.74 10.60
CA GLY A 78 13.50 7.70 10.44
C GLY A 78 14.31 7.86 11.73
N PRO A 79 14.02 8.84 12.61
CA PRO A 79 14.72 8.97 13.89
C PRO A 79 14.53 7.76 14.82
N LEU A 80 13.30 7.24 14.91
CA LEU A 80 12.98 6.06 15.71
C LEU A 80 13.66 4.80 15.16
N GLU A 81 13.64 4.62 13.85
CA GLU A 81 14.33 3.54 13.15
C GLU A 81 15.85 3.62 13.34
N GLY A 82 16.42 4.83 13.31
CA GLY A 82 17.83 5.07 13.59
C GLY A 82 18.23 4.65 15.02
N ILE A 83 17.41 5.00 16.02
CA ILE A 83 17.62 4.55 17.40
C ILE A 83 17.52 3.03 17.49
N ASN A 84 16.47 2.44 16.91
CA ASN A 84 16.28 0.99 16.90
C ASN A 84 17.46 0.26 16.27
N ARG A 85 18.04 0.81 15.19
CA ARG A 85 19.22 0.23 14.55
C ARG A 85 20.42 0.22 15.48
N ARG A 86 20.67 1.31 16.22
CA ARG A 86 21.77 1.43 17.19
C ARG A 86 21.64 0.51 18.41
N ILE A 87 20.42 0.10 18.78
CA ILE A 87 20.19 -0.84 19.88
C ILE A 87 20.41 -2.28 19.42
N LYS A 88 20.04 -2.59 18.17
CA LYS A 88 20.13 -3.94 17.60
C LYS A 88 21.55 -4.32 17.17
N THR A 89 22.40 -3.34 16.87
CA THR A 89 23.83 -3.51 16.55
C THR A 89 24.70 -3.32 17.78
#